data_AF-A0A5N6SJD4-F1
#
_entry.id   AF-A0A5N6SJD4-F1
#
_cell.length_a   1.000
_cell.length_b   1.000
_cell.length_c   1.000
_cell.angle_alpha   90.00
_cell.angle_beta   90.00
_cell.angle_gamma   90.00
#
_symmetry.space_group_name_H-M   'P 1'
#
loop_
_entity.id
_entity.type
_entity.pdbx_description
1 polymer ?
#
loop_
_entity_poly.entity_id
_entity_poly.type
_entity_poly.pdbx_seq_one_letter_code
_entity_poly.pdbx_strand_id
1 'polypeptide(L)'
;MVEAAAIRERLTQAARSVIAITRSFGTKQESQEALQKVTLILCEILNLLYQIREQLSWAEEKWVVAPARLNIIEEILGAFASTAKTMETSFQPGGVSSRLFRKGLIERTFLPRLELYKVAFLVLIQPESRYVDHLAHREFNSV
;
A
#
# COMPACT_ATOMS: atom_id res chain seq x y z
N MET A 1 -1.32 -8.08 20.43
CA MET A 1 -0.08 -7.56 19.80
C MET A 1 -0.14 -7.96 18.34
N VAL A 2 0.15 -7.05 17.41
CA VAL A 2 -0.01 -7.36 15.98
C VAL A 2 1.16 -8.22 15.54
N GLU A 3 0.86 -9.40 15.01
CA GLU A 3 1.89 -10.35 14.60
C GLU A 3 2.40 -10.02 13.20
N ALA A 4 3.73 -9.98 13.04
CA ALA A 4 4.36 -9.74 11.75
C ALA A 4 3.90 -10.76 10.69
N ALA A 5 3.72 -12.03 11.08
CA ALA A 5 3.21 -13.07 10.21
C ALA A 5 1.82 -12.75 9.63
N ALA A 6 0.89 -12.26 10.47
CA ALA A 6 -0.45 -11.86 10.04
C ALA A 6 -0.41 -10.64 9.09
N ILE A 7 0.48 -9.67 9.34
CA ILE A 7 0.68 -8.54 8.42
C ILE A 7 1.21 -9.02 7.07
N ARG A 8 2.18 -9.94 7.05
CA ARG A 8 2.73 -10.50 5.79
C ARG A 8 1.65 -11.19 4.94
N GLU A 9 0.76 -11.94 5.59
CA GLU A 9 -0.36 -12.57 4.90
C GLU A 9 -1.27 -11.52 4.25
N ARG A 10 -1.65 -10.47 5.00
CA ARG A 10 -2.47 -9.38 4.46
C ARG A 10 -1.76 -8.59 3.36
N LEU A 11 -0.44 -8.39 3.45
CA LEU A 11 0.34 -7.77 2.37
C LEU A 11 0.26 -8.60 1.09
N THR A 12 0.30 -9.93 1.23
CA THR A 12 0.15 -10.87 0.11
C THR A 12 -1.25 -10.79 -0.49
N GLN A 13 -2.29 -10.72 0.36
CA GLN A 13 -3.67 -10.55 -0.11
C GLN A 13 -3.87 -9.22 -0.83
N ALA A 14 -3.38 -8.11 -0.27
CA ALA A 14 -3.45 -6.79 -0.87
C ALA A 14 -2.73 -6.74 -2.23
N ALA A 15 -1.55 -7.37 -2.33
CA ALA A 15 -0.83 -7.50 -3.60
C ALA A 15 -1.65 -8.25 -4.67
N ARG A 16 -2.33 -9.34 -4.27
CA ARG A 16 -3.23 -10.09 -5.18
C ARG A 16 -4.42 -9.24 -5.64
N SER A 17 -5.02 -8.46 -4.73
CA SER A 17 -6.10 -7.53 -5.06
C SER A 17 -5.65 -6.45 -6.05
N VAL A 18 -4.47 -5.88 -5.85
CA VAL A 18 -3.88 -4.92 -6.82
C VAL A 18 -3.76 -5.54 -8.21
N ILE A 19 -3.23 -6.77 -8.30
CA ILE A 19 -3.12 -7.49 -9.57
C ILE A 19 -4.51 -7.71 -10.21
N ALA A 20 -5.51 -8.08 -9.42
CA ALA A 20 -6.88 -8.28 -9.90
C ALA A 20 -7.50 -6.98 -10.45
N ILE A 21 -7.36 -5.87 -9.72
CA ILE A 21 -7.83 -4.54 -10.15
C ILE A 21 -7.16 -4.14 -11.45
N THR A 22 -5.83 -4.23 -11.53
CA THR A 22 -5.07 -3.86 -12.74
C THR A 22 -5.52 -4.69 -13.95
N ARG A 23 -5.74 -5.99 -13.78
CA ARG A 23 -6.27 -6.86 -14.85
C ARG A 23 -7.67 -6.46 -15.32
N SER A 24 -8.52 -5.97 -14.42
CA SER A 24 -9.88 -5.52 -14.76
C SER A 24 -9.92 -4.28 -15.67
N PHE A 25 -8.81 -3.53 -15.73
CA PHE A 25 -8.66 -2.37 -16.63
C PHE A 25 -8.16 -2.76 -18.03
N GLY A 26 -7.50 -3.91 -18.20
CA GLY A 26 -6.77 -4.29 -19.41
C GLY A 26 -7.61 -4.71 -20.63
N THR A 27 -8.94 -4.81 -20.51
CA THR A 27 -9.81 -5.28 -21.61
C THR A 27 -10.60 -4.19 -22.32
N LYS A 28 -10.43 -2.91 -21.95
CA LYS A 28 -11.19 -1.80 -22.56
C LYS A 28 -10.24 -0.88 -23.30
N GLN A 29 -10.38 -0.90 -24.62
CA GLN A 29 -9.65 -0.14 -25.63
C GLN A 29 -9.97 1.36 -25.58
N GLU A 30 -9.83 1.96 -24.41
CA GLU A 30 -10.16 3.35 -24.17
C GLU A 30 -9.01 3.97 -23.39
N SER A 31 -8.15 4.65 -24.13
CA SER A 31 -7.06 5.50 -23.62
C SER A 31 -7.64 6.66 -22.81
N GLN A 32 -8.06 6.37 -21.59
CA GLN A 32 -8.32 7.39 -20.58
C GLN A 32 -7.01 7.54 -19.81
N GLU A 33 -6.34 8.69 -19.97
CA GLU A 33 -5.11 9.06 -19.26
C GLU A 33 -5.19 8.73 -17.75
N ALA A 34 -6.37 8.93 -17.15
CA ALA A 34 -6.65 8.57 -15.76
C ALA A 34 -6.50 7.06 -15.45
N LEU A 35 -6.94 6.16 -16.34
CA LEU A 35 -6.79 4.71 -16.17
C LEU A 35 -5.33 4.28 -16.24
N GLN A 36 -4.55 4.87 -17.16
CA GLN A 36 -3.11 4.63 -17.27
C GLN A 36 -2.40 5.09 -16.00
N LYS A 37 -2.72 6.29 -15.50
CA LYS A 37 -2.16 6.82 -14.26
C LYS A 37 -2.51 5.97 -13.05
N VAL A 38 -3.76 5.54 -12.91
CA VAL A 38 -4.17 4.62 -11.83
C VAL A 38 -3.43 3.28 -11.93
N THR A 39 -3.30 2.73 -13.13
CA THR A 39 -2.57 1.48 -13.35
C THR A 39 -1.10 1.61 -12.93
N LEU A 40 -0.45 2.72 -13.30
CA LEU A 40 0.93 2.99 -12.90
C LEU A 40 1.06 3.05 -11.36
N ILE A 41 0.20 3.81 -10.69
CA ILE A 41 0.24 3.95 -9.23
C ILE A 41 -0.03 2.61 -8.54
N LEU A 42 -0.95 1.79 -9.07
CA LEU A 42 -1.20 0.44 -8.56
C LEU A 42 0.05 -0.44 -8.68
N CYS A 43 0.80 -0.36 -9.79
CA CYS A 43 2.09 -1.06 -9.92
C CYS A 43 3.14 -0.53 -8.92
N GLU A 44 3.22 0.77 -8.70
CA GLU A 44 4.10 1.37 -7.69
C GLU A 44 3.76 0.86 -6.28
N ILE A 45 2.48 0.88 -5.92
CA ILE A 45 1.99 0.34 -4.63
C ILE A 45 2.32 -1.15 -4.52
N LEU A 46 2.09 -1.95 -5.58
CA LEU A 46 2.42 -3.37 -5.57
C LEU A 46 3.89 -3.63 -5.22
N ASN A 47 4.80 -2.85 -5.80
CA ASN A 47 6.23 -2.94 -5.51
C ASN A 47 6.52 -2.56 -4.05
N LEU A 48 5.89 -1.51 -3.52
CA LEU A 48 6.02 -1.10 -2.12
C LEU A 48 5.51 -2.19 -1.17
N LEU A 49 4.37 -2.82 -1.47
CA LEU A 49 3.83 -3.93 -0.67
C LEU A 49 4.81 -5.11 -0.59
N TYR A 50 5.47 -5.45 -1.71
CA TYR A 50 6.49 -6.50 -1.71
C TYR A 50 7.72 -6.10 -0.90
N GLN A 51 8.19 -4.87 -1.02
CA GLN A 51 9.33 -4.36 -0.22
C GLN A 51 9.02 -4.38 1.28
N ILE A 52 7.84 -3.93 1.71
CA ILE A 52 7.42 -3.99 3.13
C ILE A 52 7.38 -5.45 3.60
N ARG A 53 6.82 -6.36 2.79
CA ARG A 53 6.76 -7.78 3.13
C ARG A 53 8.15 -8.39 3.27
N GLU A 54 9.07 -8.01 2.40
CA GLU A 54 10.47 -8.42 2.48
C GLU A 54 11.10 -7.87 3.76
N GLN A 55 11.02 -6.57 4.04
CA GLN A 55 11.55 -5.99 5.29
C GLN A 55 11.03 -6.71 6.55
N LEU A 56 9.74 -7.07 6.60
CA LEU A 56 9.17 -7.84 7.71
C LEU A 56 9.70 -9.27 7.79
N SER A 57 10.07 -9.88 6.67
CA SER A 57 10.65 -11.23 6.64
C SER A 57 12.09 -11.25 7.15
N TRP A 58 12.86 -10.21 6.83
CA TRP A 58 14.23 -10.02 7.35
C TRP A 58 14.21 -9.51 8.80
N ALA A 59 13.11 -8.90 9.25
CA ALA A 59 12.96 -8.41 10.61
C ALA A 59 12.91 -9.51 11.67
N GLU A 60 12.32 -10.66 11.33
CA GLU A 60 12.36 -11.85 12.21
C GLU A 60 13.81 -12.31 12.50
N GLU A 61 14.79 -11.93 11.66
CA GLU A 61 16.21 -12.29 11.83
C GLU A 61 17.12 -11.12 12.26
N LYS A 62 16.85 -9.86 11.88
CA LYS A 62 17.82 -8.75 12.03
C LYS A 62 17.26 -7.35 12.35
N TRP A 63 15.95 -7.12 12.26
CA TRP A 63 15.37 -5.80 12.54
C TRP A 63 14.45 -5.83 13.76
N VAL A 64 14.75 -5.01 14.75
CA VAL A 64 13.79 -4.65 15.80
C VAL A 64 12.75 -3.74 15.15
N VAL A 65 11.62 -4.31 14.72
CA VAL A 65 10.49 -3.49 14.26
C VAL A 65 9.73 -3.04 15.49
N ALA A 66 9.72 -1.73 15.75
CA ALA A 66 8.95 -1.16 16.84
C ALA A 66 7.46 -1.58 16.72
N PRO A 67 6.81 -2.06 17.79
CA PRO A 67 5.39 -2.44 17.75
C PRO A 67 4.47 -1.34 17.20
N ALA A 68 4.82 -0.06 17.45
CA ALA A 68 4.11 1.08 16.89
C ALA A 68 4.11 1.09 15.35
N ARG A 69 5.23 0.72 14.71
CA ARG A 69 5.32 0.64 13.24
C ARG A 69 4.48 -0.52 12.69
N LEU A 70 4.44 -1.67 13.38
CA LEU A 70 3.57 -2.77 12.98
C LEU A 70 2.09 -2.38 13.04
N ASN A 71 1.66 -1.66 14.07
CA ASN A 71 0.29 -1.17 14.19
C ASN A 71 -0.07 -0.20 13.06
N ILE A 72 0.82 0.74 12.74
CA ILE A 72 0.59 1.70 11.66
C ILE A 72 0.54 1.00 10.29
N ILE A 73 1.41 0.00 10.05
CA ILE A 73 1.35 -0.82 8.84
C ILE A 73 0.01 -1.53 8.75
N GLU A 74 -0.45 -2.15 9.84
CA GLU A 74 -1.74 -2.84 9.88
C GLU A 74 -2.91 -1.89 9.55
N GLU A 75 -2.93 -0.70 10.14
CA GLU A 75 -4.00 0.27 9.93
C GLU A 75 -4.06 0.74 8.46
N ILE A 76 -2.92 1.17 7.92
CA ILE A 76 -2.82 1.65 6.53
C ILE A 76 -3.17 0.52 5.56
N LEU A 77 -2.68 -0.70 5.83
CA LEU A 77 -2.96 -1.87 5.00
C LEU A 77 -4.45 -2.25 5.05
N GLY A 78 -5.09 -2.16 6.21
CA GLY A 78 -6.53 -2.38 6.36
C GLY A 78 -7.36 -1.37 5.56
N ALA A 79 -7.02 -0.08 5.67
CA ALA A 79 -7.68 0.98 4.92
C ALA A 79 -7.49 0.80 3.40
N PHE A 80 -6.28 0.46 2.97
CA PHE A 80 -5.97 0.16 1.58
C PHE A 80 -6.76 -1.05 1.07
N ALA A 81 -6.77 -2.16 1.81
CA ALA A 81 -7.50 -3.37 1.43
C ALA A 81 -9.01 -3.12 1.26
N SER A 82 -9.62 -2.32 2.14
CA SER A 82 -11.01 -1.90 1.99
C SER A 82 -11.24 -1.07 0.72
N THR A 83 -10.32 -0.15 0.41
CA THR A 83 -10.40 0.64 -0.84
C THR A 83 -10.22 -0.26 -2.07
N ALA A 84 -9.25 -1.17 -2.05
CA ALA A 84 -8.99 -2.11 -3.13
C ALA A 84 -10.22 -2.99 -3.41
N LYS A 85 -10.86 -3.53 -2.36
CA LYS A 85 -12.11 -4.29 -2.50
C LYS A 85 -13.24 -3.46 -3.11
N THR A 86 -13.36 -2.19 -2.71
CA THR A 86 -14.35 -1.26 -3.28
C THR A 86 -14.07 -0.99 -4.77
N MET A 87 -12.80 -0.86 -5.15
CA MET A 87 -12.39 -0.75 -6.56
C MET A 87 -12.76 -2.00 -7.35
N GLU A 88 -12.41 -3.19 -6.85
CA GLU A 88 -12.76 -4.47 -7.49
C GLU A 88 -14.26 -4.54 -7.79
N THR A 89 -15.12 -4.28 -6.79
CA THR A 89 -16.57 -4.30 -6.98
C THR A 89 -17.08 -3.21 -7.94
N SER A 90 -16.44 -2.03 -7.94
CA SER A 90 -16.86 -0.90 -8.79
C SER A 90 -16.52 -1.11 -10.27
N PHE A 91 -15.46 -1.87 -10.55
CA PHE A 91 -14.94 -2.07 -11.92
C PHE A 91 -15.13 -3.48 -12.46
N GLN A 92 -15.79 -4.36 -11.70
CA GLN A 92 -16.14 -5.71 -12.15
C GLN A 92 -16.77 -5.71 -13.57
N PRO A 93 -16.34 -6.64 -14.44
CA PRO A 93 -16.99 -6.87 -15.73
C PRO A 93 -18.47 -7.23 -15.53
N GLY A 94 -19.36 -6.65 -16.35
CA GLY A 94 -20.81 -6.91 -16.26
C GLY A 94 -21.63 -5.95 -15.39
N GLY A 95 -20.99 -5.03 -14.64
CA GLY A 95 -21.73 -4.00 -13.89
C GLY A 95 -22.42 -2.97 -14.81
N VAL A 96 -23.66 -2.59 -14.49
CA VAL A 96 -24.50 -1.66 -15.30
C VAL A 96 -24.05 -0.19 -15.20
N SER A 97 -23.01 0.12 -14.42
CA SER A 97 -22.54 1.49 -14.21
C SER A 97 -22.03 2.13 -15.50
N SER A 98 -22.55 3.32 -15.80
CA SER A 98 -22.19 4.09 -16.99
C SER A 98 -20.70 4.40 -17.06
N ARG A 99 -20.18 4.54 -18.29
CA ARG A 99 -18.78 4.89 -18.55
C ARG A 99 -18.35 6.19 -17.87
N LEU A 100 -19.22 7.21 -17.91
CA LEU A 100 -19.00 8.51 -17.27
C LEU A 100 -18.91 8.40 -15.74
N PHE A 101 -19.77 7.58 -15.13
CA PHE A 101 -19.71 7.32 -13.69
C PHE A 101 -18.40 6.66 -13.30
N ARG A 102 -17.98 5.62 -14.03
CA ARG A 102 -16.70 4.92 -13.79
C ARG A 102 -15.50 5.88 -13.93
N LYS A 103 -15.50 6.73 -14.96
CA LYS A 103 -14.49 7.77 -15.15
C LYS A 103 -14.42 8.72 -13.96
N GLY A 104 -15.57 9.28 -13.56
CA GLY A 104 -15.65 10.20 -12.42
C GLY A 104 -15.17 9.56 -11.11
N LEU A 105 -15.49 8.29 -10.89
CA LEU A 105 -15.07 7.54 -9.71
C LEU A 105 -13.54 7.35 -9.69
N ILE A 106 -12.93 7.04 -10.84
CA ILE A 106 -11.46 6.95 -10.97
C ILE A 106 -10.82 8.30 -10.66
N GLU A 107 -11.21 9.34 -11.38
CA GLU A 107 -10.52 10.64 -11.34
C GLU A 107 -10.71 11.37 -10.01
N ARG A 108 -11.92 11.33 -9.45
CA ARG A 108 -12.27 12.14 -8.27
C ARG A 108 -12.14 11.40 -6.95
N THR A 109 -12.13 10.06 -6.96
CA THR A 109 -12.14 9.26 -5.74
C THR A 109 -10.91 8.37 -5.62
N PHE A 110 -10.70 7.46 -6.57
CA PHE A 110 -9.65 6.46 -6.41
C PHE A 110 -8.26 7.00 -6.67
N LEU A 111 -8.07 7.82 -7.71
CA LEU A 111 -6.76 8.35 -8.04
C LEU A 111 -6.15 9.16 -6.87
N PRO A 112 -6.85 10.13 -6.24
CA PRO A 112 -6.31 10.82 -5.07
C PRO A 112 -6.00 9.90 -3.88
N ARG A 113 -6.86 8.91 -3.61
CA ARG A 113 -6.65 7.95 -2.52
C ARG A 113 -5.43 7.08 -2.75
N LEU A 114 -5.24 6.61 -3.98
CA LEU A 114 -4.09 5.79 -4.34
C LEU A 114 -2.77 6.56 -4.22
N GLU A 115 -2.74 7.84 -4.60
CA GLU A 115 -1.56 8.68 -4.37
C GLU A 115 -1.24 8.81 -2.87
N LEU A 116 -2.26 8.99 -2.01
CA LEU A 116 -2.06 9.02 -0.56
C LEU A 116 -1.53 7.68 -0.02
N TYR A 117 -2.09 6.55 -0.44
CA TYR A 117 -1.61 5.23 -0.03
C TYR A 117 -0.17 4.98 -0.51
N LYS A 118 0.17 5.39 -1.72
CA LYS A 118 1.55 5.30 -2.22
C LYS A 118 2.52 6.06 -1.32
N VAL A 119 2.22 7.31 -1.00
CA VAL A 119 3.05 8.12 -0.10
C VAL A 119 3.15 7.47 1.28
N ALA A 120 2.04 7.00 1.83
CA ALA A 120 2.01 6.33 3.12
C ALA A 120 2.89 5.07 3.15
N PHE A 121 2.78 4.20 2.14
CA PHE A 121 3.63 3.01 2.02
C PHE A 121 5.11 3.35 1.79
N LEU A 122 5.40 4.43 1.05
CA LEU A 122 6.78 4.88 0.86
C LEU A 122 7.41 5.33 2.18
N VAL A 123 6.68 6.07 3.01
CA VAL A 123 7.13 6.47 4.36
C VAL A 123 7.36 5.25 5.24
N LEU A 124 6.48 4.24 5.16
CA LEU A 124 6.59 3.01 5.94
C LEU A 124 7.83 2.16 5.63
N ILE A 125 8.45 2.32 4.46
CA ILE A 125 9.66 1.59 4.06
C ILE A 125 10.93 2.29 4.56
N GLN A 126 10.85 3.57 4.91
CA GLN A 126 12.02 4.34 5.34
C GLN A 126 12.62 3.71 6.60
N PRO A 127 13.97 3.64 6.69
CA PRO A 127 14.62 3.22 7.92
C PRO A 127 14.31 4.24 9.02
N GLU A 128 14.16 3.76 10.26
CA GLU A 128 14.11 4.68 11.40
C GLU A 128 15.45 5.44 11.43
N SER A 129 15.37 6.77 11.43
CA SER A 129 16.54 7.64 11.44
C SER A 129 17.40 7.29 12.65
N ARG A 130 18.57 6.68 12.42
CA ARG A 130 19.57 6.32 13.45
C ARG A 130 20.14 7.53 14.21
N TYR A 131 19.74 8.75 13.84
CA TYR A 131 20.27 9.97 14.42
C TYR A 131 19.89 10.16 15.90
N VAL A 132 18.75 9.64 16.33
CA VAL A 132 18.28 9.80 17.73
C VAL A 132 18.99 8.80 18.66
N ASP A 133 19.30 7.58 18.21
CA ASP A 133 20.01 6.58 19.01
C ASP A 133 21.48 6.95 19.28
N HIS A 134 22.17 7.54 18.29
CA HIS A 134 23.57 7.96 18.48
C HIS A 134 23.72 9.15 19.43
N LEU A 135 22.72 10.03 19.52
CA LEU A 135 22.72 11.13 20.49
C LEU A 135 22.35 10.65 21.89
N ALA A 136 21.39 9.73 22.03
CA ALA A 136 21.05 9.12 23.31
C ALA A 136 22.24 8.34 23.92
N HIS A 137 23.00 7.60 23.10
CA HIS A 137 24.20 6.91 23.57
C HIS A 137 25.40 7.81 23.89
N ARG A 138 25.42 9.05 23.39
CA ARG A 138 26.49 10.01 23.70
C ARG A 138 26.27 10.70 25.05
N GLU A 139 25.03 10.99 25.43
CA GLU A 139 24.73 11.62 26.72
C GLU A 139 24.86 10.65 27.92
N PHE A 140 24.67 9.35 27.71
CA PHE A 140 24.83 8.35 28.78
C PHE A 140 26.29 7.97 29.08
N ASN A 141 27.24 8.28 28.19
CA ASN A 141 28.67 7.98 28.38
C ASN A 141 29.49 9.20 28.83
N SER A 142 28.84 10.33 29.17
CA SER A 142 29.47 11.55 29.67
C SER A 142 29.14 11.85 31.14
N VAL A 143 28.70 10.85 31.92
CA VAL A 143 28.51 10.94 33.38
C VAL A 143 29.42 9.94 34.08
#